data_AF-A0A0R3RAS8-F1
#
_entry.id   AF-A0A0R3RAS8-F1
#
_cell.length_a   1.000
_cell.length_b   1.000
_cell.length_c   1.000
_cell.angle_alpha   90.00
_cell.angle_beta   90.00
_cell.angle_gamma   90.00
#
_symmetry.space_group_name_H-M   'P 1'
#
loop_
_entity.id
_entity.type
_entity.pdbx_description
1 polymer ?
#
loop_
_entity_poly.entity_id
_entity_poly.type
_entity_poly.pdbx_seq_one_letter_code
_entity_poly.pdbx_strand_id
1 'polypeptide(L)'
;MRSLVKSGDTARIVFFANAARKKEIYILAANYLQTLNWKEDCDLMKQIELFYNKANAYEHLASFYEACAQVEIDDYRDYNKAADALNEALQCIAKALQNNPKNQEYLMEKQTELYQTIGNIKEFIQIRT
;
A
#
# COMPACT_ATOMS: atom_id res chain seq x y z
N MET A 1 -7.41 28.86 3.98
CA MET A 1 -7.26 27.42 3.72
C MET A 1 -6.41 27.13 2.48
N ARG A 2 -5.23 27.75 2.36
CA ARG A 2 -4.21 27.47 1.31
C ARG A 2 -2.78 27.46 1.86
N SER A 3 -2.61 27.55 3.18
CA SER A 3 -1.32 27.80 3.85
C SER A 3 -0.82 26.67 4.76
N LEU A 4 -1.55 25.56 4.90
CA LEU A 4 -1.06 24.36 5.60
C LEU A 4 -0.39 23.34 4.66
N VAL A 5 -0.71 23.40 3.37
CA VAL A 5 -0.14 22.49 2.34
C VAL A 5 1.28 22.91 1.92
N LYS A 6 1.78 24.07 2.37
CA LYS A 6 3.11 24.60 2.02
C LYS A 6 4.19 24.41 3.10
N SER A 7 3.89 23.77 4.23
CA SER A 7 4.87 23.61 5.32
C SER A 7 5.70 22.33 5.26
N GLY A 8 5.34 21.32 4.47
CA GLY A 8 6.01 20.02 4.52
C GLY A 8 6.00 19.39 5.92
N ASP A 9 5.03 19.75 6.77
CA ASP A 9 4.99 19.32 8.17
C ASP A 9 4.27 17.97 8.26
N THR A 10 4.91 16.96 7.68
CA THR A 10 4.47 15.57 7.73
C THR A 10 4.24 15.12 9.18
N ALA A 11 5.08 15.60 10.10
CA ALA A 11 4.94 15.34 11.53
C ALA A 11 3.60 15.86 12.09
N ARG A 12 3.15 17.05 11.69
CA ARG A 12 1.86 17.61 12.12
C ARG A 12 0.67 16.85 11.53
N ILE A 13 0.76 16.36 10.29
CA ILE A 13 -0.27 15.52 9.69
C ILE A 13 -0.37 14.19 10.43
N VAL A 14 0.77 13.53 10.68
CA VAL A 14 0.83 12.28 11.46
C VAL A 14 0.29 12.49 12.87
N PHE A 15 0.67 13.58 13.53
CA PHE A 15 0.16 13.95 14.85
C PHE A 15 -1.36 14.13 14.85
N PHE A 16 -1.88 14.92 13.91
CA PHE A 16 -3.32 15.18 13.82
C PHE A 16 -4.11 13.91 13.54
N ALA A 17 -3.64 13.04 12.64
CA ALA A 17 -4.31 11.78 12.34
C ALA A 17 -4.39 10.88 13.60
N ASN A 18 -3.29 10.76 14.34
CA ASN A 18 -3.24 10.00 15.59
C ASN A 18 -4.12 10.61 16.71
N ALA A 19 -4.21 11.94 16.78
CA ALA A 19 -5.07 12.63 17.73
C ALA A 19 -6.56 12.48 17.38
N ALA A 20 -6.91 12.58 16.10
CA ALA A 20 -8.30 12.51 15.65
C ALA A 20 -8.92 11.12 15.81
N ARG A 21 -8.14 10.04 15.62
CA ARG A 21 -8.58 8.63 15.73
C ARG A 21 -9.80 8.28 14.87
N LYS A 22 -9.95 8.93 13.72
CA LYS A 22 -11.03 8.68 12.76
C LYS A 22 -10.50 7.97 11.53
N LYS A 23 -11.20 6.92 11.07
CA LYS A 23 -10.82 6.11 9.90
C LYS A 23 -10.57 6.96 8.66
N GLU A 24 -11.48 7.88 8.34
CA GLU A 24 -11.36 8.78 7.19
C GLU A 24 -10.12 9.68 7.27
N ILE A 25 -9.74 10.12 8.47
CA ILE A 25 -8.55 10.95 8.67
C ILE A 25 -7.28 10.12 8.49
N TYR A 26 -7.26 8.87 8.95
CA TYR A 26 -6.15 7.97 8.69
C TYR A 26 -5.97 7.70 7.19
N ILE A 27 -7.06 7.44 6.45
CA ILE A 27 -7.01 7.26 4.98
C ILE A 27 -6.48 8.53 4.31
N LEU A 28 -6.99 9.71 4.68
CA LEU A 28 -6.54 10.97 4.10
C LEU A 28 -5.05 11.24 4.37
N ALA A 29 -4.60 10.97 5.59
CA ALA A 29 -3.19 11.10 5.95
C ALA A 29 -2.33 10.15 5.13
N ALA A 30 -2.66 8.85 5.08
CA ALA A 30 -1.93 7.86 4.28
C ALA A 30 -1.87 8.23 2.80
N ASN A 31 -2.99 8.65 2.21
CA ASN A 31 -3.06 9.10 0.82
C ASN A 31 -2.13 10.30 0.56
N TYR A 32 -2.06 11.24 1.50
CA TYR A 32 -1.12 12.36 1.41
C TYR A 32 0.33 11.90 1.49
N LEU A 33 0.67 11.00 2.43
CA LEU A 33 2.01 10.46 2.58
C LEU A 33 2.49 9.72 1.32
N GLN A 34 1.59 9.05 0.59
CA GLN A 34 1.92 8.41 -0.70
C GLN A 34 2.35 9.40 -1.80
N THR A 35 2.02 10.69 -1.68
CA THR A 35 2.49 11.72 -2.64
C THR A 35 3.90 12.21 -2.36
N LEU A 36 4.48 11.82 -1.22
CA LEU A 36 5.85 12.17 -0.83
C LEU A 36 6.83 11.11 -1.34
N ASN A 37 8.13 11.34 -1.15
CA ASN A 37 9.17 10.39 -1.53
C ASN A 37 9.29 9.24 -0.52
N TRP A 38 8.23 8.43 -0.39
CA TRP A 38 8.20 7.29 0.53
C TRP A 38 9.18 6.17 0.14
N LYS A 39 9.59 6.09 -1.13
CA LYS A 39 10.52 5.06 -1.63
C LYS A 39 11.86 5.07 -0.91
N GLU A 40 12.33 6.26 -0.52
CA GLU A 40 13.61 6.45 0.16
C GLU A 40 13.45 6.63 1.68
N ASP A 41 12.23 6.54 2.20
CA ASP A 41 11.91 6.81 3.60
C ASP A 41 11.08 5.68 4.21
N CYS A 42 11.77 4.77 4.89
CA CYS A 42 11.18 3.62 5.56
C CYS A 42 10.18 4.02 6.66
N ASP A 43 10.36 5.19 7.29
CA ASP A 43 9.43 5.66 8.32
C ASP A 43 8.12 6.13 7.68
N LEU A 44 8.16 6.80 6.52
CA LEU A 44 6.96 7.14 5.75
C LEU A 44 6.19 5.89 5.33
N MET A 45 6.89 4.86 4.82
CA MET A 45 6.25 3.59 4.46
C MET A 45 5.50 2.98 5.65
N LYS A 46 6.15 2.86 6.81
CA LYS A 46 5.52 2.35 8.03
C LYS A 46 4.32 3.18 8.49
N GLN A 47 4.37 4.51 8.34
CA GLN A 47 3.23 5.37 8.68
C GLN A 47 2.05 5.18 7.72
N ILE A 48 2.30 5.01 6.43
CA ILE A 48 1.27 4.70 5.42
C ILE A 48 0.57 3.38 5.78
N GLU A 49 1.35 2.32 5.99
CA GLU A 49 0.84 1.00 6.39
C GLU A 49 0.03 1.08 7.69
N LEU A 50 0.56 1.77 8.71
CA LEU A 50 -0.08 1.94 10.00
C LEU A 50 -1.45 2.61 9.86
N PHE A 51 -1.54 3.68 9.07
CA PHE A 51 -2.78 4.42 8.91
C PHE A 51 -3.83 3.66 8.12
N TYR A 52 -3.47 2.94 7.05
CA TYR A 52 -4.45 2.09 6.38
C TYR A 52 -4.93 0.94 7.26
N ASN A 53 -4.04 0.30 8.03
CA ASN A 53 -4.43 -0.72 9.00
C ASN A 53 -5.38 -0.15 10.07
N LYS A 54 -5.08 1.01 10.67
CA LYS A 54 -5.98 1.66 11.65
C LYS A 54 -7.34 2.04 11.06
N ALA A 55 -7.41 2.28 9.75
CA ALA A 55 -8.65 2.56 9.05
C ALA A 55 -9.43 1.31 8.63
N ASN A 56 -8.83 0.11 8.69
CA ASN A 56 -9.26 -1.09 7.97
C ASN A 56 -9.42 -0.86 6.45
N ALA A 57 -8.61 0.04 5.88
CA ALA A 57 -8.65 0.40 4.46
C ALA A 57 -7.75 -0.55 3.64
N TYR A 58 -8.05 -1.84 3.70
CA TYR A 58 -7.18 -2.89 3.15
C TYR A 58 -7.02 -2.81 1.63
N GLU A 59 -8.01 -2.29 0.91
CA GLU A 59 -7.90 -2.06 -0.55
C GLU A 59 -6.83 -1.00 -0.86
N HIS A 60 -6.80 0.09 -0.10
CA HIS A 60 -5.79 1.14 -0.27
C HIS A 60 -4.40 0.63 0.12
N LEU A 61 -4.33 -0.21 1.15
CA LEU A 61 -3.08 -0.86 1.57
C LEU A 61 -2.57 -1.84 0.51
N ALA A 62 -3.45 -2.62 -0.10
CA ALA A 62 -3.10 -3.52 -1.20
C ALA A 62 -2.51 -2.74 -2.38
N SER A 63 -3.16 -1.65 -2.80
CA SER A 63 -2.65 -0.78 -3.86
C SER A 63 -1.31 -0.14 -3.52
N PHE A 64 -1.05 0.19 -2.25
CA PHE A 64 0.26 0.68 -1.81
C PHE A 64 1.35 -0.39 -1.93
N TYR A 65 1.06 -1.64 -1.57
CA TYR A 65 1.99 -2.75 -1.76
C TYR A 65 2.25 -3.08 -3.23
N GLU A 66 1.24 -2.97 -4.11
CA GLU A 66 1.44 -3.04 -5.57
C GLU A 66 2.39 -1.94 -6.07
N ALA A 67 2.23 -0.70 -5.58
CA ALA A 67 3.14 0.38 -5.91
C ALA A 67 4.57 0.10 -5.42
N CYS A 68 4.73 -0.49 -4.22
CA CYS A 68 6.04 -0.93 -3.72
C CYS A 68 6.65 -1.99 -4.65
N ALA A 69 5.86 -2.99 -5.07
CA ALA A 69 6.32 -4.02 -5.99
C ALA A 69 6.77 -3.44 -7.34
N GLN A 70 6.03 -2.48 -7.87
CA GLN A 70 6.39 -1.81 -9.13
C GLN A 70 7.73 -1.07 -9.03
N VAL A 71 7.99 -0.40 -7.89
CA VAL A 71 9.27 0.26 -7.62
C VAL A 71 10.42 -0.74 -7.56
N GLU A 72 10.23 -1.86 -6.85
CA GLU A 72 11.23 -2.92 -6.76
C GLU A 72 11.56 -3.51 -8.15
N ILE A 73 10.57 -3.62 -9.04
CA ILE A 73 10.77 -4.08 -10.42
C ILE A 73 11.52 -3.04 -11.27
N ASP A 74 11.01 -1.81 -11.31
CA ASP A 74 11.45 -0.79 -12.26
C ASP A 74 12.77 -0.13 -11.85
N ASP A 75 12.87 0.26 -10.58
CA ASP A 75 13.96 1.08 -10.07
C ASP A 75 15.12 0.18 -9.60
N TYR A 76 14.80 -0.93 -8.89
CA TYR A 76 15.82 -1.79 -8.26
C TYR A 76 16.06 -3.12 -8.99
N ARG A 77 15.14 -3.54 -9.87
CA ARG A 77 15.15 -4.86 -10.53
C ARG A 77 15.23 -6.03 -9.51
N ASP A 78 14.70 -5.82 -8.31
CA ASP A 78 14.63 -6.81 -7.24
C ASP A 78 13.29 -7.55 -7.30
N TYR A 79 13.23 -8.54 -8.19
CA TYR A 79 12.01 -9.31 -8.43
C TYR A 79 11.59 -10.16 -7.23
N ASN A 80 12.53 -10.51 -6.33
CA ASN A 80 12.19 -11.25 -5.11
C ASN A 80 11.40 -10.34 -4.15
N LYS A 81 11.89 -9.14 -3.89
CA LYS A 81 11.16 -8.17 -3.07
C LYS A 81 9.84 -7.74 -3.69
N ALA A 82 9.80 -7.63 -5.02
CA ALA A 82 8.55 -7.36 -5.71
C ALA A 82 7.52 -8.47 -5.47
N ALA A 83 7.93 -9.74 -5.54
CA ALA A 83 7.05 -10.86 -5.23
C ALA A 83 6.59 -10.83 -3.76
N ASP A 84 7.48 -10.50 -2.81
CA ASP A 84 7.12 -10.37 -1.39
C ASP A 84 6.08 -9.26 -1.17
N ALA A 85 6.29 -8.08 -1.77
CA ALA A 85 5.33 -6.97 -1.71
C ALA A 85 3.97 -7.36 -2.30
N LEU A 86 3.93 -8.07 -3.44
CA LEU A 86 2.66 -8.56 -4.01
C LEU A 86 1.97 -9.60 -3.11
N ASN A 87 2.72 -10.43 -2.37
CA ASN A 87 2.12 -11.33 -1.38
C ASN A 87 1.47 -10.53 -0.23
N GLU A 88 2.09 -9.44 0.22
CA GLU A 88 1.47 -8.53 1.21
C GLU A 88 0.21 -7.85 0.66
N ALA A 89 0.21 -7.45 -0.61
CA ALA A 89 -1.00 -6.96 -1.29
C ALA A 89 -2.12 -8.02 -1.27
N LEU A 90 -1.78 -9.28 -1.57
CA LEU A 90 -2.73 -10.38 -1.58
C LEU A 90 -3.31 -10.68 -0.19
N GLN A 91 -2.50 -10.61 0.86
CA GLN A 91 -2.98 -10.71 2.25
C GLN A 91 -3.97 -9.59 2.58
N CYS A 92 -3.72 -8.36 2.09
CA CYS A 92 -4.62 -7.24 2.28
C CYS A 92 -5.97 -7.45 1.56
N ILE A 93 -5.96 -7.95 0.32
CA ILE A 93 -7.19 -8.30 -0.39
C ILE A 93 -7.97 -9.41 0.35
N ALA A 94 -7.29 -10.42 0.87
CA ALA A 94 -7.94 -11.46 1.69
C ALA A 94 -8.61 -10.88 2.94
N LYS A 95 -7.96 -9.95 3.64
CA LYS A 95 -8.57 -9.22 4.78
C LYS A 95 -9.75 -8.34 4.34
N ALA A 96 -9.68 -7.71 3.16
CA ALA A 96 -10.79 -6.93 2.61
C ALA A 96 -12.02 -7.81 2.37
N LEU A 97 -11.83 -8.98 1.74
CA LEU A 97 -12.87 -9.97 1.45
C LEU A 97 -13.55 -10.51 2.73
N GLN A 98 -12.81 -10.70 3.82
CA GLN A 98 -13.36 -11.16 5.10
C GLN A 98 -14.36 -10.17 5.71
N ASN A 99 -14.32 -8.89 5.33
CA ASN A 99 -15.21 -7.85 5.86
C ASN A 99 -16.55 -7.73 5.12
N ASN A 100 -16.95 -8.74 4.34
CA ASN A 100 -18.16 -8.74 3.51
C ASN A 100 -18.32 -7.43 2.70
N PRO A 101 -17.33 -7.13 1.83
CA PRO A 101 -17.30 -5.88 1.09
C PRO A 101 -18.42 -5.83 0.03
N LYS A 102 -18.92 -4.64 -0.27
CA LYS A 102 -19.95 -4.45 -1.31
C LYS A 102 -19.43 -4.74 -2.73
N ASN A 103 -18.12 -4.65 -2.92
CA ASN A 103 -17.39 -4.86 -4.17
C ASN A 103 -16.65 -6.21 -4.18
N GLN A 104 -17.26 -7.26 -3.64
CA GLN A 104 -16.63 -8.59 -3.54
C GLN A 104 -16.12 -9.13 -4.88
N GLU A 105 -16.90 -8.98 -5.96
CA GLU A 105 -16.53 -9.45 -7.31
C GLU A 105 -15.22 -8.81 -7.79
N TYR A 106 -15.11 -7.49 -7.67
CA TYR A 106 -13.90 -6.74 -8.00
C TYR A 106 -12.69 -7.22 -7.17
N LEU A 107 -12.87 -7.51 -5.89
CA LEU A 107 -11.78 -7.98 -5.03
C LEU A 107 -11.34 -9.41 -5.35
N MET A 108 -12.25 -10.28 -5.79
CA MET A 108 -11.92 -11.63 -6.26
C MET A 108 -11.16 -11.59 -7.60
N GLU A 109 -11.58 -10.71 -8.52
CA GLU A 109 -10.84 -10.46 -9.76
C GLU A 109 -9.42 -9.97 -9.46
N LYS A 110 -9.30 -8.95 -8.60
CA LYS A 110 -8.02 -8.41 -8.17
C LYS A 110 -7.12 -9.47 -7.52
N GLN A 111 -7.70 -10.34 -6.69
CA GLN A 111 -6.96 -11.45 -6.08
C GLN A 111 -6.41 -12.40 -7.14
N THR A 112 -7.20 -12.71 -8.17
CA THR A 112 -6.80 -13.59 -9.27
C THR A 112 -5.67 -12.97 -10.09
N GLU A 113 -5.76 -11.67 -10.40
CA GLU A 113 -4.69 -10.93 -11.07
C GLU A 113 -3.38 -10.98 -10.28
N LEU A 114 -3.43 -10.74 -8.95
CA LEU A 114 -2.25 -10.79 -8.10
C LEU A 114 -1.61 -12.18 -8.09
N TYR A 115 -2.40 -13.26 -8.02
CA TYR A 115 -1.87 -14.63 -8.11
C TYR A 115 -1.15 -14.87 -9.45
N GLN A 116 -1.74 -14.43 -10.56
CA GLN A 116 -1.12 -14.57 -11.88
C GLN A 116 0.17 -13.76 -11.97
N THR A 117 0.19 -12.50 -11.53
CA THR A 117 1.38 -11.65 -11.55
C THR A 117 2.51 -12.23 -10.70
N ILE A 118 2.21 -12.71 -9.48
CA ILE A 118 3.19 -13.38 -8.62
C ILE A 118 3.75 -14.64 -9.30
N GLY A 119 2.89 -15.44 -9.93
CA GLY A 119 3.30 -16.61 -10.71
C GLY A 119 4.31 -16.26 -11.80
N ASN A 120 3.97 -15.28 -12.63
CA ASN A 120 4.81 -14.82 -13.73
C ASN A 120 6.18 -14.30 -13.23
N ILE A 121 6.20 -13.54 -12.12
CA ILE A 121 7.44 -13.04 -11.53
C ILE A 121 8.31 -14.20 -11.01
N LYS A 122 7.71 -15.19 -10.34
CA LYS A 122 8.44 -16.37 -9.85
C LYS A 122 9.03 -17.20 -10.98
N GLU A 123 8.29 -17.43 -12.06
CA GLU A 123 8.80 -18.10 -13.25
C GLU A 123 9.98 -17.32 -13.86
N PHE A 124 9.84 -16.00 -13.98
CA PHE A 124 10.91 -15.15 -14.49
C PHE A 124 12.19 -15.21 -13.64
N ILE A 125 12.07 -15.22 -12.32
CA ILE A 125 13.21 -15.38 -11.39
C ILE A 125 13.90 -16.72 -11.62
N GLN A 126 13.14 -17.81 -11.77
CA GLN A 126 13.68 -19.15 -12.01
C GLN A 126 14.46 -19.23 -13.32
N ILE A 127 13.97 -18.61 -14.39
CA ILE A 127 14.64 -18.61 -15.71
C ILE A 127 15.95 -17.80 -15.68
N ARG A 128 16.04 -16.78 -14.83
CA ARG A 128 17.24 -15.91 -14.71
C ARG A 128 18.34 -16.46 -13.82
N THR A 129 18.06 -17.51 -13.05
CA THR A 129 19.02 -18.15 -12.14
C THR A 129 19.79 -19.25 -12.87
#